data_AF-A0AAU2N5R3-F1
#
_entry.id   AF-A0AAU2N5R3-F1
#
_cell.length_a   1.000
_cell.length_b   1.000
_cell.length_c   1.000
_cell.angle_alpha   90.00
_cell.angle_beta   90.00
_cell.angle_gamma   90.00
#
_symmetry.space_group_name_H-M   'P 1'
#
loop_
_entity.id
_entity.type
_entity.pdbx_description
1 polymer ?
#
loop_
_entity_poly.entity_id
_entity_poly.type
_entity_poly.pdbx_seq_one_letter_code
_entity_poly.pdbx_strand_id
1 'polypeptide(L)'
;MPDRRQPDSPTDDNPFAAPPEGRPDQPWQPRGGGGGGGNGDGPKDSDGQRGPARWDPTDPIQRRARYALLAGMWGFFFAIFQIPSVGLLLGALAIYWGISALRGKPAPATAEGAPAAPAAPSGLDALGPAARPQRTAAVSGLVTASLAILLAFGSYALQLSYKDFYVCRDDALTKSAELQCNTLLPDNLVGDVLKVRQ
;
A
#
# COMPACT_ATOMS: atom_id res chain seq x y z
N MET A 1 -23.68 -7.33 63.74
CA MET A 1 -23.33 -7.85 62.41
C MET A 1 -22.52 -6.79 61.67
N PRO A 2 -21.28 -7.05 61.21
CA PRO A 2 -20.58 -6.15 60.32
C PRO A 2 -20.99 -6.35 58.86
N ASP A 3 -20.63 -5.35 58.06
CA ASP A 3 -21.25 -4.90 56.81
C ASP A 3 -21.31 -5.89 55.63
N ARG A 4 -22.39 -5.75 54.85
CA ARG A 4 -22.49 -6.26 53.48
C ARG A 4 -21.45 -5.54 52.61
N ARG A 5 -20.40 -6.25 52.19
CA ARG A 5 -19.59 -5.84 51.03
C ARG A 5 -20.52 -5.79 49.81
N GLN A 6 -20.80 -4.59 49.31
CA GLN A 6 -21.35 -4.43 47.96
C GLN A 6 -20.26 -4.89 46.96
N PRO A 7 -20.59 -5.73 45.97
CA PRO A 7 -19.66 -6.05 44.91
C PRO A 7 -19.45 -4.83 44.02
N ASP A 8 -18.19 -4.41 43.83
CA ASP A 8 -17.82 -3.36 42.90
C ASP A 8 -18.39 -3.69 41.51
N SER A 9 -19.18 -2.77 40.95
CA SER A 9 -19.80 -2.97 39.65
C SER A 9 -18.74 -2.86 38.53
N PRO A 10 -18.63 -3.84 37.61
CA PRO A 10 -17.65 -3.87 36.52
C PRO A 10 -17.85 -2.77 35.46
N THR A 11 -18.76 -1.84 35.69
CA THR A 11 -19.11 -0.72 34.82
C THR A 11 -18.04 0.39 34.85
N ASP A 12 -17.26 0.49 35.93
CA ASP A 12 -16.25 1.54 36.09
C ASP A 12 -14.98 1.34 35.25
N ASP A 13 -14.76 0.11 34.75
CA ASP A 13 -13.67 -0.24 33.83
C ASP A 13 -14.07 -0.17 32.34
N ASN A 14 -15.31 0.26 32.03
CA ASN A 14 -15.74 0.40 30.64
C ASN A 14 -15.22 1.72 30.05
N PRO A 15 -14.36 1.68 29.00
CA PRO A 15 -13.76 2.88 28.39
C PRO A 15 -14.77 3.78 27.66
N PHE A 16 -16.01 3.31 27.47
CA PHE A 16 -17.11 4.05 26.84
C PHE A 16 -18.24 4.44 27.81
N ALA A 17 -18.10 4.18 29.11
CA ALA A 17 -19.12 4.59 30.08
C ALA A 17 -19.18 6.12 30.20
N ALA A 18 -20.41 6.65 30.32
CA ALA A 18 -20.63 8.06 30.61
C ALA A 18 -19.93 8.44 31.95
N PRO A 19 -19.38 9.66 32.06
CA PRO A 19 -18.78 10.12 33.31
C PRO A 19 -19.76 10.00 34.48
N PRO A 20 -19.30 9.63 35.69
CA PRO A 20 -20.16 9.57 36.87
C PRO A 20 -20.74 10.95 37.19
N GLU A 21 -22.01 10.99 37.59
CA GLU A 21 -22.75 12.22 37.85
C GLU A 21 -22.13 13.01 39.02
N GLY A 22 -22.00 14.34 38.86
CA GLY A 22 -21.49 15.24 39.92
C GLY A 22 -20.08 15.79 39.71
N ARG A 23 -19.43 15.54 38.56
CA ARG A 23 -18.18 16.21 38.19
C ARG A 23 -18.43 17.38 37.23
N PRO A 24 -17.59 18.44 37.28
CA PRO A 24 -17.64 19.52 36.30
C PRO A 24 -17.34 18.98 34.89
N ASP A 25 -18.03 19.53 33.88
CA ASP A 25 -17.87 19.13 32.48
C ASP A 25 -16.41 19.28 32.04
N GLN A 26 -15.77 18.17 31.67
CA GLN A 26 -14.43 18.18 31.10
C GLN A 26 -14.49 17.73 29.64
N PRO A 27 -13.66 18.30 28.75
CA PRO A 27 -13.54 17.80 27.39
C PRO A 27 -13.12 16.33 27.44
N TRP A 28 -13.77 15.51 26.61
CA TRP A 28 -13.57 14.06 26.61
C TRP A 28 -12.09 13.71 26.37
N GLN A 29 -11.51 12.94 27.29
CA GLN A 29 -10.15 12.40 27.20
C GLN A 29 -10.20 10.87 27.33
N PRO A 30 -9.48 10.11 26.49
CA PRO A 30 -9.38 8.66 26.64
C PRO A 30 -8.66 8.34 27.96
N ARG A 31 -9.33 7.62 28.89
CA ARG A 31 -8.70 7.10 30.10
C ARG A 31 -7.62 6.09 29.69
N GLY A 32 -6.36 6.51 29.68
CA GLY A 32 -5.22 5.64 29.43
C GLY A 32 -5.13 4.58 30.53
N GLY A 33 -4.92 3.33 30.16
CA GLY A 33 -4.70 2.21 31.08
C GLY A 33 -3.46 2.46 31.94
N GLY A 34 -3.64 3.15 33.05
CA GLY A 34 -2.62 3.40 34.07
C GLY A 34 -2.82 2.41 35.20
N GLY A 35 -1.95 1.42 35.28
CA GLY A 35 -1.82 0.60 36.47
C GLY A 35 -1.48 1.46 37.68
N GLY A 36 -2.26 1.27 38.74
CA GLY A 36 -1.92 1.44 40.15
C GLY A 36 -1.01 2.59 40.55
N GLY A 37 -1.61 3.63 41.14
CA GLY A 37 -0.90 4.47 42.09
C GLY A 37 -0.56 3.67 43.36
N GLY A 38 0.73 3.53 43.64
CA GLY A 38 1.25 2.96 44.89
C GLY A 38 2.72 3.29 45.03
N ASN A 39 3.07 4.06 46.06
CA ASN A 39 4.45 4.33 46.48
C ASN A 39 5.25 3.03 46.57
N GLY A 40 6.45 3.01 45.99
CA GLY A 40 7.41 1.93 46.16
C GLY A 40 8.72 2.22 45.43
N ASP A 41 9.73 2.63 46.19
CA ASP A 41 11.13 2.62 45.76
C ASP A 41 11.53 1.22 45.29
N GLY A 42 11.93 1.08 44.02
CA GLY A 42 12.41 -0.17 43.43
C GLY A 42 13.36 0.09 42.26
N PRO A 43 14.42 -0.73 42.05
CA PRO A 43 15.47 -0.44 41.08
C PRO A 43 14.94 -0.40 39.64
N LYS A 44 15.49 0.51 38.84
CA LYS A 44 15.26 0.60 37.39
C LYS A 44 15.74 -0.69 36.70
N ASP A 45 14.82 -1.61 36.46
CA ASP A 45 15.03 -2.68 35.49
C ASP A 45 14.64 -2.16 34.09
N SER A 46 15.68 -1.68 33.39
CA SER A 46 15.65 -1.34 31.99
C SER A 46 15.78 -2.62 31.14
N ASP A 47 14.68 -3.33 30.91
CA ASP A 47 14.65 -4.46 29.97
C ASP A 47 13.44 -4.40 29.01
N GLY A 48 13.71 -3.90 27.81
CA GLY A 48 13.54 -4.71 26.60
C GLY A 48 12.15 -4.93 25.98
N GLN A 49 11.02 -4.70 26.66
CA GLN A 49 9.72 -5.02 26.05
C GLN A 49 9.14 -3.85 25.27
N ARG A 50 9.69 -3.62 24.08
CA ARG A 50 9.08 -2.72 23.07
C ARG A 50 7.74 -3.33 22.65
N GLY A 51 6.65 -2.86 23.26
CA GLY A 51 5.28 -3.26 22.92
C GLY A 51 5.00 -3.11 21.41
N PRO A 52 3.96 -3.80 20.88
CA PRO A 52 3.68 -3.83 19.45
C PRO A 52 3.64 -2.39 18.92
N ALA A 53 4.48 -2.09 17.93
CA ALA A 53 4.62 -0.74 17.44
C ALA A 53 3.24 -0.23 17.00
N ARG A 54 2.78 0.82 17.69
CA ARG A 54 1.48 1.43 17.46
C ARG A 54 1.42 1.94 16.02
N TRP A 55 0.28 1.71 15.37
CA TRP A 55 -0.02 2.27 14.06
C TRP A 55 0.12 3.79 14.08
N ASP A 56 1.00 4.34 13.24
CA ASP A 56 1.23 5.78 13.14
C ASP A 56 0.72 6.33 11.78
N PRO A 57 -0.35 7.14 11.76
CA PRO A 57 -0.87 7.74 10.53
C PRO A 57 0.13 8.67 9.80
N THR A 58 1.15 9.20 10.46
CA THR A 58 2.14 10.10 9.83
C THR A 58 3.38 9.36 9.32
N ASP A 59 3.52 8.06 9.59
CA ASP A 59 4.66 7.29 9.09
C ASP A 59 4.67 7.27 7.54
N PRO A 60 5.76 7.75 6.89
CA PRO A 60 5.87 7.76 5.45
C PRO A 60 5.74 6.35 4.85
N ILE A 61 6.24 5.29 5.50
CA ILE A 61 6.21 3.93 4.94
C ILE A 61 4.77 3.42 4.83
N GLN A 62 3.97 3.68 5.86
CA GLN A 62 2.58 3.28 5.92
C GLN A 62 1.70 4.03 4.90
N ARG A 63 2.01 5.31 4.62
CA ARG A 63 1.33 6.08 3.57
C ARG A 63 1.65 5.55 2.18
N ARG A 64 2.92 5.22 1.93
CA ARG A 64 3.37 4.70 0.63
C ARG A 64 2.71 3.37 0.27
N ALA A 65 2.50 2.48 1.25
CA ALA A 65 1.78 1.22 1.01
C ALA A 65 0.32 1.44 0.55
N ARG A 66 -0.38 2.40 1.16
CA ARG A 66 -1.76 2.76 0.77
C ARG A 66 -1.80 3.44 -0.60
N TYR A 67 -0.84 4.32 -0.88
CA TYR A 67 -0.72 4.96 -2.20
C TYR A 67 -0.41 3.95 -3.30
N ALA A 68 0.43 2.94 -3.03
CA ALA A 68 0.70 1.86 -3.98
C ALA A 68 -0.57 1.06 -4.33
N LEU A 69 -1.39 0.71 -3.33
CA LEU A 69 -2.67 0.04 -3.54
C LEU A 69 -3.63 0.89 -4.39
N LEU A 70 -3.84 2.16 -4.02
CA LEU A 70 -4.76 3.06 -4.71
C LEU A 70 -4.28 3.34 -6.14
N ALA A 71 -3.00 3.65 -6.33
CA ALA A 71 -2.44 3.89 -7.66
C ALA A 71 -2.48 2.63 -8.53
N GLY A 72 -2.24 1.44 -7.97
CA GLY A 72 -2.36 0.17 -8.68
C GLY A 72 -3.79 -0.10 -9.14
N MET A 73 -4.75 0.02 -8.22
CA MET A 73 -6.19 -0.14 -8.50
C MET A 73 -6.66 0.79 -9.62
N TRP A 74 -6.38 2.09 -9.51
CA TRP A 74 -6.77 3.07 -10.53
C TRP A 74 -5.98 2.91 -11.83
N GLY A 75 -4.69 2.59 -11.77
CA GLY A 75 -3.87 2.36 -12.96
C GLY A 75 -4.37 1.18 -13.80
N PHE A 76 -4.75 0.09 -13.14
CA PHE A 76 -5.35 -1.07 -13.81
C PHE A 76 -6.71 -0.76 -14.41
N PHE A 77 -7.55 -0.01 -13.68
CA PHE A 77 -8.83 0.48 -14.22
C PHE A 77 -8.60 1.25 -15.53
N PHE A 78 -7.75 2.28 -15.55
CA PHE A 78 -7.52 3.06 -16.77
C PHE A 78 -6.88 2.26 -17.91
N ALA A 79 -6.07 1.23 -17.60
CA ALA A 79 -5.55 0.32 -18.61
C ALA A 79 -6.66 -0.50 -19.30
N ILE A 80 -7.68 -0.96 -18.56
CA ILE A 80 -8.84 -1.66 -19.15
C ILE A 80 -9.69 -0.72 -20.00
N PHE A 81 -9.94 0.50 -19.52
CA PHE A 81 -10.78 1.49 -20.21
C PHE A 81 -10.09 2.17 -21.41
N GLN A 82 -9.01 1.59 -21.94
CA GLN A 82 -8.26 2.07 -23.11
C GLN A 82 -7.71 3.49 -22.96
N ILE A 83 -7.29 3.87 -21.75
CA ILE A 83 -6.52 5.09 -21.48
C ILE A 83 -5.08 4.68 -21.06
N PRO A 84 -4.27 4.13 -21.99
CA PRO A 84 -3.03 3.44 -21.66
C PRO A 84 -1.97 4.36 -21.07
N SER A 85 -1.94 5.65 -21.45
CA SER A 85 -0.98 6.63 -20.91
C SER A 85 -1.16 6.84 -19.41
N VAL A 86 -2.40 7.05 -18.97
CA VAL A 86 -2.74 7.24 -17.54
C VAL A 86 -2.50 5.94 -16.77
N GLY A 87 -2.91 4.80 -17.35
CA GLY A 87 -2.68 3.48 -16.75
C GLY A 87 -1.20 3.18 -16.54
N LEU A 88 -0.34 3.49 -17.54
CA LEU A 88 1.11 3.30 -17.47
C LEU A 88 1.75 4.20 -16.41
N LEU A 89 1.41 5.49 -16.38
CA LEU A 89 1.96 6.43 -15.40
C LEU A 89 1.58 6.05 -13.97
N LEU A 90 0.31 5.70 -13.73
CA LEU A 90 -0.16 5.25 -12.41
C LEU A 90 0.43 3.89 -12.03
N GLY A 91 0.56 2.95 -12.97
CA GLY A 91 1.21 1.67 -12.75
C GLY A 91 2.68 1.83 -12.34
N ALA A 92 3.44 2.67 -13.04
CA ALA A 92 4.83 2.98 -12.69
C ALA A 92 4.93 3.62 -11.30
N LEU A 93 4.05 4.57 -11.00
CA LEU A 93 3.96 5.22 -9.69
C LEU A 93 3.65 4.21 -8.57
N ALA A 94 2.72 3.29 -8.81
CA ALA A 94 2.37 2.21 -7.89
C ALA A 94 3.56 1.27 -7.62
N ILE A 95 4.33 0.93 -8.66
CA ILE A 95 5.56 0.14 -8.50
C ILE A 95 6.58 0.87 -7.64
N TYR A 96 6.81 2.16 -7.89
CA TYR A 96 7.75 2.96 -7.10
C TYR A 96 7.37 2.99 -5.61
N TRP A 97 6.11 3.31 -5.29
CA TRP A 97 5.66 3.37 -3.90
C TRP A 97 5.58 1.99 -3.24
N GLY A 98 5.18 0.96 -3.99
CA GLY A 98 5.13 -0.43 -3.50
C GLY A 98 6.53 -0.93 -3.13
N ILE A 99 7.50 -0.77 -4.02
CA ILE A 99 8.90 -1.12 -3.75
C ILE A 99 9.45 -0.26 -2.61
N SER A 100 9.18 1.05 -2.59
CA SER A 100 9.67 1.96 -1.54
C SER A 100 9.07 1.65 -0.16
N ALA A 101 7.83 1.17 -0.09
CA ALA A 101 7.21 0.75 1.17
C ALA A 101 7.80 -0.58 1.66
N LEU A 102 8.07 -1.52 0.76
CA LEU A 102 8.68 -2.81 1.10
C LEU A 102 10.16 -2.68 1.47
N ARG A 103 10.89 -1.76 0.84
CA ARG A 103 12.31 -1.47 1.12
C ARG A 103 12.52 -0.41 2.20
N GLY A 104 11.44 0.19 2.71
CA GLY A 104 11.52 1.37 3.57
C GLY A 104 12.24 1.07 4.88
N LYS A 105 13.39 1.73 5.10
CA LYS A 105 13.95 1.97 6.42
C LYS A 105 13.37 3.31 6.92
N PRO A 106 12.70 3.40 8.08
CA PRO A 106 12.20 4.66 8.62
C PRO A 106 13.37 5.62 8.72
N ALA A 107 13.11 6.89 8.38
CA ALA A 107 14.08 7.94 8.58
C ALA A 107 14.51 7.92 10.05
N PRO A 108 15.81 7.99 10.36
CA PRO A 108 16.21 8.21 11.74
C PRO A 108 15.54 9.50 12.19
N ALA A 109 14.78 9.44 13.29
CA ALA A 109 14.40 10.65 13.98
C ALA A 109 15.71 11.40 14.25
N THR A 110 15.82 12.63 13.76
CA THR A 110 16.91 13.55 14.13
C THR A 110 16.79 13.84 15.62
N ALA A 111 17.26 12.90 16.44
CA ALA A 111 17.62 13.14 17.82
C ALA A 111 19.10 13.47 17.79
N GLU A 112 19.40 14.76 17.78
CA GLU A 112 20.74 15.26 18.06
C GLU A 112 21.20 14.68 19.41
N GLY A 113 22.25 13.86 19.41
CA GLY A 113 23.03 13.56 20.61
C GLY A 113 22.73 12.26 21.38
N ALA A 114 22.21 11.18 20.79
CA ALA A 114 22.10 9.87 21.46
C ALA A 114 23.09 8.83 20.88
N PRO A 115 23.79 8.03 21.72
CA PRO A 115 24.72 7.01 21.24
C PRO A 115 23.99 5.95 20.43
N ALA A 116 24.67 5.39 19.43
CA ALA A 116 24.14 4.40 18.50
C ALA A 116 23.68 3.13 19.22
N ALA A 117 22.37 3.06 19.51
CA ALA A 117 21.70 1.84 19.92
C ALA A 117 21.70 0.81 18.77
N PRO A 118 21.69 -0.51 19.06
CA PRO A 118 21.63 -1.54 18.02
C PRO A 118 20.44 -1.30 17.09
N ALA A 119 20.65 -1.53 15.79
CA ALA A 119 19.69 -1.23 14.74
C ALA A 119 18.31 -1.83 15.05
N ALA A 120 17.40 -0.98 15.53
CA ALA A 120 16.03 -1.39 15.79
C ALA A 120 15.41 -1.89 14.48
N PRO A 121 14.54 -2.92 14.52
CA PRO A 121 13.78 -3.34 13.35
C PRO A 121 13.11 -2.11 12.75
N SER A 122 13.36 -1.90 11.47
CA SER A 122 13.12 -0.63 10.79
C SER A 122 12.26 -0.93 9.57
N GLY A 123 11.12 -0.28 9.45
CA GLY A 123 10.25 -0.40 8.27
C GLY A 123 8.98 -1.12 8.61
N LEU A 124 8.43 -1.82 7.61
CA LEU A 124 7.32 -2.73 7.87
C LEU A 124 7.70 -3.84 8.88
N ASP A 125 8.98 -4.13 9.10
CA ASP A 125 9.40 -5.06 10.15
C ASP A 125 9.28 -4.48 11.57
N ALA A 126 9.39 -3.14 11.72
CA ALA A 126 9.22 -2.46 13.01
C ALA A 126 7.80 -2.61 13.58
N LEU A 127 6.81 -2.75 12.69
CA LEU A 127 5.39 -2.86 13.01
C LEU A 127 5.01 -4.25 13.55
N GLY A 128 5.90 -5.24 13.48
CA GLY A 128 5.63 -6.60 13.93
C GLY A 128 4.34 -7.17 13.32
N PRO A 129 3.42 -7.76 14.12
CA PRO A 129 2.15 -8.28 13.60
C PRO A 129 1.25 -7.23 12.89
N ALA A 130 1.36 -5.95 13.25
CA ALA A 130 0.59 -4.86 12.65
C ALA A 130 1.05 -4.52 11.21
N ALA A 131 2.18 -5.09 10.75
CA ALA A 131 2.70 -4.92 9.41
C ALA A 131 1.90 -5.65 8.32
N ARG A 132 1.21 -6.74 8.69
CA ARG A 132 0.51 -7.63 7.76
C ARG A 132 -0.43 -6.88 6.78
N PRO A 133 -1.37 -6.03 7.24
CA PRO A 133 -2.26 -5.30 6.33
C PRO A 133 -1.54 -4.32 5.39
N GLN A 134 -0.37 -3.80 5.80
CA GLN A 134 0.41 -2.90 4.94
C GLN A 134 1.22 -3.66 3.90
N ARG A 135 1.77 -4.83 4.27
CA ARG A 135 2.45 -5.72 3.32
C ARG A 135 1.48 -6.25 2.28
N THR A 136 0.30 -6.70 2.68
CA THR A 136 -0.71 -7.18 1.72
C THR A 136 -1.14 -6.07 0.77
N ALA A 137 -1.33 -4.84 1.26
CA ALA A 137 -1.66 -3.69 0.42
C ALA A 137 -0.54 -3.32 -0.58
N ALA A 138 0.72 -3.34 -0.15
CA ALA A 138 1.85 -3.06 -1.03
C ALA A 138 2.02 -4.15 -2.11
N VAL A 139 1.89 -5.43 -1.73
CA VAL A 139 2.01 -6.56 -2.65
C VAL A 139 0.85 -6.59 -3.65
N SER A 140 -0.39 -6.40 -3.21
CA SER A 140 -1.53 -6.35 -4.13
C SER A 140 -1.41 -5.17 -5.10
N GLY A 141 -0.99 -4.00 -4.61
CA GLY A 141 -0.69 -2.84 -5.46
C GLY A 141 0.37 -3.14 -6.53
N LEU A 142 1.44 -3.85 -6.17
CA LEU A 142 2.48 -4.26 -7.14
C LEU A 142 1.96 -5.25 -8.19
N VAL A 143 1.20 -6.26 -7.78
CA VAL A 143 0.64 -7.24 -8.70
C VAL A 143 -0.31 -6.55 -9.69
N THR A 144 -1.25 -5.75 -9.17
CA THR A 144 -2.20 -5.03 -10.00
C THR A 144 -1.51 -4.01 -10.93
N ALA A 145 -0.47 -3.32 -10.45
CA ALA A 145 0.31 -2.40 -11.26
C ALA A 145 1.08 -3.10 -12.38
N SER A 146 1.65 -4.28 -12.12
CA SER A 146 2.37 -5.04 -13.13
C SER A 146 1.46 -5.46 -14.29
N LEU A 147 0.23 -5.90 -13.98
CA LEU A 147 -0.78 -6.22 -14.98
C LEU A 147 -1.22 -4.98 -15.76
N ALA A 148 -1.42 -3.83 -15.10
CA ALA A 148 -1.77 -2.57 -15.75
C ALA A 148 -0.70 -2.14 -16.77
N ILE A 149 0.57 -2.25 -16.39
CA ILE A 149 1.71 -1.93 -17.25
C ILE A 149 1.75 -2.88 -18.46
N LEU A 150 1.58 -4.19 -18.26
CA LEU A 150 1.55 -5.15 -19.38
C LEU A 150 0.45 -4.84 -20.39
N LEU A 151 -0.76 -4.51 -19.92
CA LEU A 151 -1.87 -4.11 -20.79
C LEU A 151 -1.57 -2.82 -21.56
N ALA A 152 -1.04 -1.80 -20.87
CA ALA A 152 -0.70 -0.53 -21.51
C ALA A 152 0.42 -0.69 -22.55
N PHE A 153 1.51 -1.39 -22.20
CA PHE A 153 2.59 -1.70 -23.14
C PHE A 153 2.11 -2.54 -24.32
N GLY A 154 1.24 -3.54 -24.09
CA GLY A 154 0.64 -4.32 -25.16
C GLY A 154 -0.18 -3.47 -26.14
N SER A 155 -0.96 -2.52 -25.63
CA SER A 155 -1.71 -1.57 -26.45
C SER A 155 -0.79 -0.69 -27.31
N TYR A 156 0.26 -0.12 -26.71
CA TYR A 156 1.24 0.68 -27.47
C TYR A 156 2.03 -0.14 -28.49
N ALA A 157 2.39 -1.39 -28.15
CA ALA A 157 3.08 -2.28 -29.06
C ALA A 157 2.22 -2.61 -30.29
N LEU A 158 0.91 -2.85 -30.10
CA LEU A 158 -0.05 -3.03 -31.20
C LEU A 158 -0.17 -1.78 -32.06
N GLN A 159 -0.26 -0.59 -31.46
CA GLN A 159 -0.30 0.65 -32.23
C GLN A 159 0.96 0.85 -33.06
N LEU A 160 2.13 0.56 -32.49
CA LEU A 160 3.41 0.71 -33.17
C LEU A 160 3.56 -0.30 -34.32
N SER A 161 3.20 -1.56 -34.11
CA SER A 161 3.32 -2.60 -35.14
C SER A 161 2.30 -2.44 -36.28
N TYR A 162 1.09 -1.95 -35.99
CA TYR A 162 0.06 -1.71 -37.01
C TYR A 162 0.16 -0.32 -37.66
N LYS A 163 1.01 0.57 -37.16
CA LYS A 163 1.15 1.94 -37.69
C LYS A 163 1.40 1.96 -39.19
N ASP A 164 2.33 1.16 -39.68
CA ASP A 164 2.74 1.22 -41.08
C ASP A 164 1.66 0.70 -42.03
N PHE A 165 0.87 -0.29 -41.59
CA PHE A 165 -0.34 -0.70 -42.29
C PHE A 165 -1.37 0.43 -42.37
N TYR A 166 -1.68 1.08 -41.23
CA TYR A 166 -2.69 2.14 -41.19
C TYR A 166 -2.25 3.39 -41.98
N VAL A 167 -0.99 3.80 -41.86
CA VAL A 167 -0.44 4.92 -42.63
C VAL A 167 -0.47 4.62 -44.13
N CYS A 168 -0.05 3.42 -44.57
CA CYS A 168 -0.12 3.03 -45.97
C CYS A 168 -1.56 3.05 -46.50
N ARG A 169 -2.52 2.52 -45.72
CA ARG A 169 -3.93 2.46 -46.10
C ARG A 169 -4.56 3.85 -46.20
N ASP A 170 -4.19 4.76 -45.29
CA ASP A 170 -4.72 6.13 -45.28
C ASP A 170 -4.12 6.99 -46.42
N ASP A 171 -2.88 6.73 -46.85
CA ASP A 171 -2.22 7.39 -47.99
C ASP A 171 -2.55 6.76 -49.37
N ALA A 172 -3.24 5.62 -49.41
CA ALA A 172 -3.52 4.90 -50.64
C ALA A 172 -4.56 5.62 -51.53
N LEU A 173 -4.12 6.08 -52.70
CA LEU A 173 -4.99 6.76 -53.69
C LEU A 173 -5.87 5.79 -54.51
N THR A 174 -5.57 4.49 -54.51
CA THR A 174 -6.26 3.48 -55.33
C THR A 174 -6.48 2.16 -54.58
N LYS A 175 -7.52 1.39 -54.99
CA LYS A 175 -7.83 0.09 -54.40
C LYS A 175 -6.75 -0.97 -54.62
N SER A 176 -5.98 -0.87 -55.71
CA SER A 176 -4.82 -1.74 -55.94
C SER A 176 -3.68 -1.44 -54.96
N ALA A 177 -3.41 -0.16 -54.68
CA ALA A 177 -2.43 0.23 -53.67
C ALA A 177 -2.86 -0.17 -52.24
N GLU A 178 -4.16 -0.04 -51.92
CA GLU A 178 -4.73 -0.48 -50.65
C GLU A 178 -4.50 -1.98 -50.39
N LEU A 179 -4.66 -2.83 -51.43
CA LEU A 179 -4.40 -4.26 -51.32
C LEU A 179 -2.91 -4.60 -51.12
N GLN A 180 -2.01 -3.79 -51.70
CA GLN A 180 -0.57 -3.96 -51.49
C GLN A 180 -0.16 -3.65 -50.04
N CYS A 181 -0.89 -2.76 -49.34
CA CYS A 181 -0.64 -2.49 -47.92
C CYS A 181 -0.84 -3.72 -47.02
N ASN A 182 -1.60 -4.75 -47.44
CA ASN A 182 -1.76 -5.97 -46.65
C ASN A 182 -0.44 -6.74 -46.44
N THR A 183 0.58 -6.46 -47.25
CA THR A 183 1.93 -7.03 -47.07
C THR A 183 2.67 -6.45 -45.86
N LEU A 184 2.19 -5.34 -45.30
CA LEU A 184 2.75 -4.70 -44.10
C LEU A 184 2.11 -5.21 -42.80
N LEU A 185 1.16 -6.15 -42.87
CA LEU A 185 0.66 -6.79 -41.65
C LEU A 185 1.79 -7.62 -41.03
N PRO A 186 2.00 -7.51 -39.70
CA PRO A 186 2.93 -8.39 -39.03
C PRO A 186 2.49 -9.85 -39.18
N ASP A 187 3.45 -10.73 -39.43
CA ASP A 187 3.22 -12.18 -39.46
C ASP A 187 2.56 -12.63 -38.16
N ASN A 188 1.61 -13.55 -38.27
CA ASN A 188 0.84 -14.09 -37.16
C ASN A 188 1.71 -15.04 -36.31
N LEU A 189 2.56 -14.46 -35.48
CA LEU A 189 3.46 -15.16 -34.53
C LEU A 189 2.75 -16.22 -33.69
N VAL A 190 1.49 -15.97 -33.29
CA VAL A 190 0.69 -16.95 -32.53
C VAL A 190 0.34 -18.18 -33.38
N GLY A 191 0.08 -17.99 -34.67
CA GLY A 191 -0.19 -19.07 -35.61
C GLY A 191 1.05 -19.93 -35.85
N ASP A 192 2.22 -19.31 -36.00
CA ASP A 192 3.48 -20.01 -36.19
C ASP A 192 3.93 -20.75 -34.92
N VAL A 193 3.82 -20.12 -33.75
CA VAL A 193 4.17 -20.75 -32.47
C VAL A 193 3.23 -21.92 -32.13
N LEU A 194 1.95 -21.84 -32.51
CA LEU A 194 1.00 -22.95 -32.34
C LEU A 194 1.19 -24.05 -33.41
N LYS A 195 1.58 -23.70 -34.65
CA LYS A 195 1.91 -24.67 -35.70
C LYS A 195 3.16 -25.48 -35.40
N VAL A 196 4.18 -24.86 -34.82
CA VAL A 196 5.43 -25.55 -34.43
C VAL A 196 5.22 -26.55 -33.29
N ARG A 197 4.05 -26.52 -32.63
CA ARG A 197 3.71 -27.42 -31.52
C ARG A 197 2.82 -28.62 -31.91
N GLN A 198 2.59 -28.86 -33.20
CA GLN A 198 1.95 -30.07 -33.74
C GLN A 198 2.94 -30.88 -34.57
#